data_AF-I0GMA4-F1
#
_entry.id   AF-I0GMA4-F1
#
_cell.length_a   1.000
_cell.length_b   1.000
_cell.length_c   1.000
_cell.angle_alpha   90.00
_cell.angle_beta   90.00
_cell.angle_gamma   90.00
#
_symmetry.space_group_name_H-M   'P 1'
#
loop_
_entity.id
_entity.type
_entity.pdbx_description
1 polymer ?
#
loop_
_entity_poly.entity_id
_entity_poly.type
_entity_poly.pdbx_seq_one_letter_code
_entity_poly.pdbx_strand_id
1 'polypeptide(L)'
;MNGLTLVGFAMVAFVAAYFLYGRWLVKTWGIDPKAKTPAVEFEDGGDFAPASRFTVFAHQFSSITGAGPVTGPIIAAMFGWAPAMLWLLVGGIFFGAVQDFTALYASVKNQGKSMGMLIEHYVGRTGRRLFLLFCWLFTLLVLAAFADILANTFNGFMKDGTENVPGAQAATISMLYIVVAMGFGFFISKVQPSGLVKFLVAVVLVVAMFAVGMQFPLYLDAHSWRYVTFAYCFIASVLPMWLLMEPRDYLSSFLLLGMVFGGVVGVLVANPVINMPAFVGFTVKGQSLFPILFITIACGAVSGFHSLVSSGTSSKAIANERDMLPVGYGAMLVESLLGVVALVIACAAASNGTLPSGTPFQIFAGAIGGFFQMFGLPAAVSACVITMCVSALAMTTIDSVARIGRMSLQELVAPSEGAEADSVAKILMDKYVSTAVTLILAYALCLAGYMNIWPLFGAANQLLSALVLISLALFLKSTGRKGWMLYVPMTFMFLVTMSALVMSVVGIAGKIGSGDFTLMVDGLQLVLAIALMTLAVLVAKTCGSELFAKNNQIAPELE
;
A
#
# COMPACT_ATOMS: atom_id res chain seq x y z
N MET A 1 -5.16 -14.14 -27.46
CA MET A 1 -6.00 -13.53 -26.39
C MET A 1 -5.84 -12.01 -26.50
N ASN A 2 -6.91 -11.23 -26.39
CA ASN A 2 -6.84 -9.77 -26.49
C ASN A 2 -6.87 -9.12 -25.09
N GLY A 3 -6.10 -8.05 -24.90
CA GLY A 3 -6.13 -7.23 -23.69
C GLY A 3 -7.52 -6.68 -23.35
N LEU A 4 -8.32 -6.33 -24.36
CA LEU A 4 -9.72 -5.90 -24.19
C LEU A 4 -10.54 -6.94 -23.42
N THR A 5 -10.43 -8.21 -23.82
CA THR A 5 -11.18 -9.31 -23.20
C THR A 5 -10.78 -9.51 -21.74
N LEU A 6 -9.48 -9.38 -21.44
CA LEU A 6 -8.96 -9.55 -20.07
C LEU A 6 -9.42 -8.41 -19.15
N VAL A 7 -9.24 -7.15 -19.57
CA VAL A 7 -9.68 -5.98 -18.78
C VAL A 7 -11.20 -5.97 -18.66
N GLY A 8 -11.94 -6.24 -19.73
CA GLY A 8 -13.40 -6.34 -19.73
C GLY A 8 -13.91 -7.39 -18.75
N PHE A 9 -13.32 -8.58 -18.74
CA PHE A 9 -13.65 -9.64 -17.79
C PHE A 9 -13.38 -9.21 -16.33
N ALA A 10 -12.23 -8.60 -16.07
CA ALA A 10 -11.90 -8.10 -14.74
C ALA A 10 -12.88 -7.01 -14.26
N MET A 11 -13.23 -6.05 -15.12
CA MET A 11 -14.20 -5.01 -14.77
C MET A 11 -15.55 -5.62 -14.39
N VAL A 12 -16.06 -6.57 -15.18
CA VAL A 12 -17.32 -7.26 -14.86
C VAL A 12 -17.21 -8.01 -13.53
N ALA A 13 -16.10 -8.73 -13.31
CA ALA A 13 -15.87 -9.46 -12.06
C ALA A 13 -15.81 -8.54 -10.84
N PHE A 14 -15.09 -7.42 -10.91
CA PHE A 14 -14.96 -6.46 -9.81
C PHE A 14 -16.27 -5.70 -9.55
N VAL A 15 -17.00 -5.30 -10.59
CA VAL A 15 -18.32 -4.68 -10.44
C VAL A 15 -19.29 -5.68 -9.78
N ALA A 16 -19.32 -6.93 -10.25
CA ALA A 16 -20.13 -7.98 -9.64
C ALA A 16 -19.73 -8.24 -8.18
N ALA A 17 -18.43 -8.29 -7.88
CA ALA A 17 -17.91 -8.45 -6.53
C ALA A 17 -18.38 -7.32 -5.60
N TYR A 18 -18.31 -6.07 -6.05
CA TYR A 18 -18.77 -4.91 -5.27
C TYR A 18 -20.26 -4.99 -4.94
N PHE A 19 -21.10 -5.23 -5.95
CA PHE A 19 -22.56 -5.21 -5.78
C PHE A 19 -23.14 -6.47 -5.14
N LEU A 20 -22.53 -7.63 -5.35
CA LEU A 20 -23.00 -8.90 -4.81
C LEU A 20 -22.31 -9.21 -3.48
N TYR A 21 -21.00 -9.38 -3.51
CA TYR A 21 -20.25 -9.85 -2.35
C TYR A 21 -20.01 -8.75 -1.32
N GLY A 22 -19.57 -7.56 -1.74
CA GLY A 22 -19.39 -6.40 -0.87
C GLY A 22 -20.68 -6.01 -0.13
N ARG A 23 -21.81 -5.91 -0.84
CA ARG A 23 -23.12 -5.66 -0.20
C ARG A 23 -23.58 -6.80 0.71
N TRP A 24 -23.27 -8.05 0.37
CA TRP A 24 -23.52 -9.18 1.25
C TRP A 24 -22.70 -9.08 2.55
N LEU A 25 -21.44 -8.64 2.51
CA LEU A 25 -20.62 -8.38 3.70
C LEU A 25 -21.22 -7.27 4.57
N VAL A 26 -21.63 -6.15 3.96
CA VAL A 26 -22.32 -5.03 4.66
C VAL A 26 -23.55 -5.54 5.42
N LYS A 27 -24.39 -6.34 4.77
CA LYS A 27 -25.58 -6.94 5.39
C LYS A 27 -25.21 -7.95 6.49
N THR A 28 -24.15 -8.72 6.27
CA THR A 28 -23.71 -9.79 7.17
C THR A 28 -23.11 -9.25 8.47
N TRP A 29 -22.38 -8.13 8.41
CA TRP A 29 -21.75 -7.53 9.59
C TRP A 29 -22.59 -6.45 10.27
N GLY A 30 -23.67 -5.99 9.63
CA GLY A 30 -24.62 -5.06 10.24
C GLY A 30 -24.09 -3.63 10.29
N ILE A 31 -23.56 -3.14 9.16
CA ILE A 31 -23.20 -1.72 8.99
C ILE A 31 -24.42 -0.85 9.28
N ASP A 32 -24.29 0.06 10.24
CA ASP A 32 -25.38 0.95 10.65
C ASP A 32 -25.09 2.39 10.21
N PRO A 33 -25.84 2.91 9.23
CA PRO A 33 -25.74 4.30 8.81
C PRO A 33 -26.01 5.35 9.87
N LYS A 34 -26.70 4.99 10.95
CA LYS A 34 -27.07 5.89 12.04
C LYS A 34 -26.06 5.86 13.18
N ALA A 35 -25.15 4.89 13.19
CA ALA A 35 -24.10 4.82 14.19
C ALA A 35 -23.16 6.02 14.05
N LYS A 36 -22.78 6.60 15.19
CA LYS A 36 -21.70 7.60 15.24
C LYS A 36 -20.38 6.86 15.04
N THR A 37 -19.55 7.38 14.15
CA THR A 37 -18.22 6.86 13.89
C THR A 37 -17.20 7.53 14.81
N PRO A 38 -16.04 6.90 15.07
CA PRO A 38 -15.02 7.50 15.93
C PRO A 38 -14.48 8.82 15.39
N ALA A 39 -14.48 9.02 14.07
CA ALA A 39 -14.12 10.30 13.47
C ALA A 39 -15.01 11.47 13.95
N VAL A 40 -16.28 11.19 14.26
CA VAL A 40 -17.25 12.19 14.73
C VAL A 40 -17.27 12.26 16.26
N GLU A 41 -17.08 11.14 16.94
CA GLU A 41 -17.15 11.06 18.40
C GLU A 41 -15.89 11.61 19.09
N PHE A 42 -14.71 11.36 18.52
CA PHE A 42 -13.41 11.76 19.07
C PHE A 42 -12.74 12.86 18.25
N GLU A 43 -13.53 13.68 17.55
CA GLU A 43 -13.01 14.75 16.68
C GLU A 43 -12.04 15.67 17.45
N ASP A 44 -10.77 15.64 17.05
CA ASP A 44 -9.68 16.39 17.70
C ASP A 44 -8.97 17.36 16.73
N GLY A 45 -9.35 17.34 15.45
CA GLY A 45 -8.70 18.14 14.40
C GLY A 45 -7.23 17.75 14.15
N GLY A 46 -6.80 16.61 14.68
CA GLY A 46 -5.47 16.03 14.56
C GLY A 46 -5.52 14.71 13.81
N ASP A 47 -5.70 13.62 14.56
CA ASP A 47 -5.79 12.26 14.02
C ASP A 47 -7.23 11.86 13.70
N PHE A 48 -8.23 12.39 14.42
CA PHE A 48 -9.65 12.19 14.19
C PHE A 48 -10.25 13.46 13.55
N ALA A 49 -10.52 13.37 12.25
CA ALA A 49 -11.05 14.47 11.46
C ALA A 49 -12.10 13.94 10.48
N PRO A 50 -13.40 14.18 10.71
CA PRO A 50 -14.45 13.63 9.87
C PRO A 50 -14.40 14.25 8.47
N ALA A 51 -14.30 13.40 7.44
CA ALA A 51 -14.18 13.82 6.05
C ALA A 51 -15.27 13.21 5.16
N SER A 52 -15.49 13.85 4.00
CA SER A 52 -16.45 13.36 3.01
C SER A 52 -16.04 12.00 2.43
N ARG A 53 -17.01 11.16 2.04
CA ARG A 53 -16.80 9.85 1.40
C ARG A 53 -15.68 9.84 0.37
N PHE A 54 -15.72 10.77 -0.59
CA PHE A 54 -14.74 10.79 -1.67
C PHE A 54 -13.35 11.19 -1.18
N THR A 55 -13.25 12.03 -0.14
CA THR A 55 -11.95 12.42 0.41
C THR A 55 -11.31 11.26 1.18
N VAL A 56 -12.09 10.51 1.97
CA VAL A 56 -11.57 9.30 2.63
C VAL A 56 -11.28 8.19 1.62
N PHE A 57 -12.10 8.04 0.58
CA PHE A 57 -11.83 7.12 -0.52
C PHE A 57 -10.53 7.50 -1.23
N ALA A 58 -10.34 8.78 -1.54
CA ALA A 58 -9.12 9.29 -2.16
C ALA A 58 -7.91 8.98 -1.30
N HIS A 59 -7.97 9.29 0.00
CA HIS A 59 -6.92 8.96 0.97
C HIS A 59 -6.61 7.46 1.02
N GLN A 60 -7.60 6.61 1.27
CA GLN A 60 -7.42 5.16 1.29
C GLN A 60 -6.81 4.69 -0.04
N PHE A 61 -7.43 5.04 -1.16
CA PHE A 61 -7.02 4.63 -2.50
C PHE A 61 -5.58 5.06 -2.79
N SER A 62 -5.21 6.31 -2.56
CA SER A 62 -3.87 6.82 -2.84
C SER A 62 -2.81 6.27 -1.89
N SER A 63 -3.17 5.91 -0.66
CA SER A 63 -2.27 5.29 0.32
C SER A 63 -2.05 3.79 0.04
N ILE A 64 -3.06 3.07 -0.47
CA ILE A 64 -2.95 1.64 -0.78
C ILE A 64 -2.39 1.39 -2.18
N THR A 65 -2.75 2.26 -3.13
CA THR A 65 -2.27 2.26 -4.50
C THR A 65 -0.87 2.86 -4.50
N GLY A 66 0.09 2.06 -4.08
CA GLY A 66 1.51 2.39 -4.14
C GLY A 66 2.16 1.83 -5.39
N ALA A 67 3.43 1.44 -5.26
CA ALA A 67 4.21 0.89 -6.36
C ALA A 67 3.90 -0.60 -6.64
N GLY A 68 3.44 -1.32 -5.61
CA GLY A 68 3.21 -2.75 -5.65
C GLY A 68 2.20 -3.24 -6.70
N PRO A 69 1.03 -2.59 -6.88
CA PRO A 69 0.00 -3.02 -7.83
C PRO A 69 0.45 -3.00 -9.29
N VAL A 70 1.42 -2.15 -9.62
CA VAL A 70 2.03 -2.12 -10.95
C VAL A 70 3.20 -3.11 -11.02
N THR A 71 4.09 -3.04 -10.04
CA THR A 71 5.34 -3.81 -10.02
C THR A 71 5.12 -5.31 -9.93
N GLY A 72 4.24 -5.75 -9.02
CA GLY A 72 3.98 -7.15 -8.74
C GLY A 72 3.47 -7.92 -9.96
N PRO A 73 2.36 -7.50 -10.60
CA PRO A 73 1.82 -8.18 -11.77
C PRO A 73 2.79 -8.25 -12.95
N ILE A 74 3.56 -7.20 -13.19
CA ILE A 74 4.56 -7.17 -14.27
C ILE A 74 5.68 -8.17 -14.02
N ILE A 75 6.19 -8.24 -12.78
CA ILE A 75 7.22 -9.24 -12.41
C ILE A 75 6.62 -10.65 -12.51
N ALA A 76 5.44 -10.87 -11.96
CA ALA A 76 4.78 -12.17 -11.92
C ALA A 76 4.34 -12.68 -13.31
N ALA A 77 4.24 -11.79 -14.31
CA ALA A 77 3.97 -12.18 -15.70
C ALA A 77 5.01 -13.16 -16.26
N MET A 78 6.19 -13.29 -15.65
CA MET A 78 7.16 -14.33 -16.00
C MET A 78 6.61 -15.76 -15.91
N PHE A 79 5.59 -16.01 -15.07
CA PHE A 79 4.91 -17.30 -14.98
C PHE A 79 3.79 -17.49 -16.03
N GLY A 80 3.54 -16.46 -16.83
CA GLY A 80 2.42 -16.34 -17.76
C GLY A 80 1.36 -15.36 -17.26
N TRP A 81 0.56 -14.82 -18.18
CA TRP A 81 -0.46 -13.83 -17.82
C TRP A 81 -1.64 -14.45 -17.06
N ALA A 82 -1.98 -15.71 -17.30
CA ALA A 82 -3.18 -16.35 -16.71
C ALA A 82 -3.07 -16.56 -15.19
N PRO A 83 -1.99 -17.12 -14.62
CA PRO A 83 -1.91 -17.29 -13.16
C PRO A 83 -1.82 -15.93 -12.43
N ALA A 84 -1.15 -14.93 -13.01
CA ALA A 84 -1.11 -13.57 -12.46
C ALA A 84 -2.51 -12.93 -12.46
N MET A 85 -3.24 -13.04 -13.57
CA MET A 85 -4.62 -12.58 -13.70
C MET A 85 -5.55 -13.25 -12.70
N LEU A 86 -5.47 -14.58 -12.58
CA LEU A 86 -6.32 -15.33 -11.66
C LEU A 86 -6.11 -14.87 -10.21
N TRP A 87 -4.86 -14.65 -9.81
CA TRP A 87 -4.56 -14.19 -8.46
C TRP A 87 -4.99 -12.74 -8.22
N LEU A 88 -4.85 -11.85 -9.20
CA LEU A 88 -5.40 -10.48 -9.10
C LEU A 88 -6.91 -10.49 -8.89
N LEU A 89 -7.64 -11.37 -9.57
CA LEU A 89 -9.08 -11.49 -9.43
C LEU A 89 -9.47 -12.14 -8.10
N VAL A 90 -8.99 -13.36 -7.83
CA VAL A 90 -9.39 -14.13 -6.65
C VAL A 90 -8.84 -13.50 -5.38
N GLY A 91 -7.55 -13.15 -5.37
CA GLY A 91 -6.91 -12.46 -4.27
C GLY A 91 -7.55 -11.09 -4.04
N GLY A 92 -7.68 -10.26 -5.08
CA GLY A 92 -8.29 -8.93 -4.96
C GLY A 92 -9.71 -8.98 -4.37
N ILE A 93 -10.57 -9.87 -4.88
CA ILE A 93 -11.98 -9.95 -4.49
C ILE A 93 -12.19 -10.57 -3.10
N PHE A 94 -11.53 -11.70 -2.83
CA PHE A 94 -11.84 -12.53 -1.66
C PHE A 94 -10.81 -12.42 -0.52
N PHE A 95 -9.63 -11.86 -0.79
CA PHE A 95 -8.56 -11.73 0.18
C PHE A 95 -8.37 -10.26 0.53
N GLY A 96 -7.82 -9.46 -0.39
CA GLY A 96 -7.48 -8.05 -0.15
C GLY A 96 -8.69 -7.20 0.19
N ALA A 97 -9.69 -7.16 -0.69
CA ALA A 97 -10.85 -6.28 -0.47
C ALA A 97 -11.64 -6.66 0.80
N VAL A 98 -11.68 -7.97 1.13
CA VAL A 98 -12.27 -8.45 2.38
C VAL A 98 -11.44 -8.02 3.58
N GLN A 99 -10.12 -8.19 3.53
CA GLN A 99 -9.21 -7.82 4.62
C GLN A 99 -9.29 -6.33 4.93
N ASP A 100 -9.21 -5.47 3.90
CA ASP A 100 -9.23 -4.02 4.05
C ASP A 100 -10.55 -3.53 4.62
N PHE A 101 -11.66 -4.02 4.06
CA PHE A 101 -12.98 -3.69 4.56
C PHE A 101 -13.18 -4.17 6.01
N THR A 102 -12.72 -5.37 6.34
CA THR A 102 -12.84 -5.90 7.70
C THR A 102 -11.93 -5.17 8.68
N ALA A 103 -10.72 -4.76 8.28
CA ALA A 103 -9.79 -4.00 9.12
C ALA A 103 -10.35 -2.62 9.45
N LEU A 104 -10.89 -1.93 8.44
CA LEU A 104 -11.61 -0.68 8.62
C LEU A 104 -12.81 -0.87 9.56
N TYR A 105 -13.59 -1.94 9.36
CA TYR A 105 -14.74 -2.29 10.19
C TYR A 105 -14.38 -2.59 11.64
N ALA A 106 -13.38 -3.43 11.88
CA ALA A 106 -12.92 -3.76 13.21
C ALA A 106 -12.42 -2.51 13.95
N SER A 107 -11.68 -1.63 13.26
CA SER A 107 -11.20 -0.37 13.85
C SER A 107 -12.35 0.59 14.19
N VAL A 108 -13.30 0.83 13.28
CA VAL A 108 -14.46 1.69 13.52
C VAL A 108 -15.31 1.18 14.69
N LYS A 109 -15.55 -0.13 14.77
CA LYS A 109 -16.30 -0.75 15.87
C LYS A 109 -15.55 -0.78 17.21
N ASN A 110 -14.27 -0.43 17.22
CA ASN A 110 -13.44 -0.31 18.41
C ASN A 110 -12.85 1.10 18.51
N GLN A 111 -13.67 2.14 18.28
CA GLN A 111 -13.32 3.54 18.54
C GLN A 111 -12.12 4.06 17.73
N GLY A 112 -11.86 3.50 16.55
CA GLY A 112 -10.74 3.91 15.68
C GLY A 112 -9.37 3.41 16.16
N LYS A 113 -9.34 2.39 17.03
CA LYS A 113 -8.11 1.74 17.49
C LYS A 113 -7.36 1.07 16.31
N SER A 114 -6.03 1.10 16.37
CA SER A 114 -5.14 0.44 15.40
C SER A 114 -5.27 -1.10 15.48
N MET A 115 -4.81 -1.81 14.45
CA MET A 115 -4.70 -3.28 14.51
C MET A 115 -3.87 -3.77 15.71
N GLY A 116 -2.82 -3.04 16.10
CA GLY A 116 -1.97 -3.43 17.24
C GLY A 116 -2.74 -3.40 18.56
N MET A 117 -3.57 -2.37 18.76
CA MET A 117 -4.43 -2.24 19.93
C MET A 117 -5.57 -3.28 19.94
N LEU A 118 -6.14 -3.59 18.77
CA LEU A 118 -7.12 -4.67 18.63
C LEU A 118 -6.54 -6.03 19.01
N ILE A 119 -5.30 -6.30 18.60
CA ILE A 119 -4.60 -7.54 18.95
C ILE A 119 -4.40 -7.67 20.45
N GLU A 120 -4.08 -6.58 21.16
CA GLU A 120 -3.99 -6.65 22.62
C GLU A 120 -5.31 -7.09 23.26
N HIS A 121 -6.42 -6.51 22.79
CA HIS A 121 -7.74 -6.78 23.36
C HIS A 121 -8.20 -8.22 23.13
N TYR A 122 -7.87 -8.83 21.98
CA TYR A 122 -8.33 -10.19 21.63
C TYR A 122 -7.30 -11.31 21.79
N VAL A 123 -6.00 -10.99 21.90
CA VAL A 123 -4.89 -11.98 21.96
C VAL A 123 -4.03 -11.79 23.21
N GLY A 124 -3.87 -10.55 23.65
CA GLY A 124 -3.07 -10.19 24.83
C GLY A 124 -1.75 -9.48 24.52
N ARG A 125 -1.07 -9.09 25.60
CA ARG A 125 0.06 -8.13 25.60
C ARG A 125 1.27 -8.60 24.79
N THR A 126 1.63 -9.87 24.92
CA THR A 126 2.77 -10.44 24.18
C THR A 126 2.50 -10.40 22.68
N GLY A 127 1.27 -10.72 22.26
CA GLY A 127 0.84 -10.63 20.85
C GLY A 127 0.94 -9.20 20.31
N ARG A 128 0.47 -8.21 21.08
CA ARG A 128 0.58 -6.79 20.71
C ARG A 128 2.03 -6.35 20.49
N ARG A 129 2.93 -6.61 21.46
CA ARG A 129 4.34 -6.16 21.36
C ARG A 129 5.04 -6.77 20.15
N LEU A 130 4.82 -8.06 19.94
CA LEU A 130 5.35 -8.81 18.81
C LEU A 130 4.83 -8.25 17.47
N PHE A 131 3.53 -8.02 17.37
CA PHE A 131 2.91 -7.44 16.17
C PHE A 131 3.38 -6.01 15.88
N LEU A 132 3.45 -5.15 16.90
CA LEU A 132 3.87 -3.76 16.74
C LEU A 132 5.35 -3.63 16.39
N LEU A 133 6.21 -4.44 17.01
CA LEU A 133 7.63 -4.52 16.64
C LEU A 133 7.78 -4.89 15.17
N PHE A 134 6.99 -5.87 14.71
CA PHE A 134 6.96 -6.25 13.32
C PHE A 134 6.46 -5.14 12.40
N CYS A 135 5.33 -4.50 12.75
CA CYS A 135 4.77 -3.40 11.97
C CYS A 135 5.80 -2.27 11.83
N TRP A 136 6.48 -1.93 12.91
CA TRP A 136 7.52 -0.93 12.90
C TRP A 136 8.69 -1.33 12.00
N LEU A 137 9.28 -2.53 12.16
CA LEU A 137 10.35 -3.02 11.28
C LEU A 137 9.92 -3.07 9.80
N PHE A 138 8.68 -3.48 9.53
CA PHE A 138 8.11 -3.47 8.20
C PHE A 138 8.02 -2.06 7.61
N THR A 139 7.59 -1.06 8.40
CA THR A 139 7.55 0.33 7.94
C THR A 139 8.94 0.86 7.57
N LEU A 140 10.00 0.42 8.27
CA LEU A 140 11.38 0.77 7.91
C LEU A 140 11.75 0.23 6.51
N LEU A 141 11.38 -1.02 6.20
CA LEU A 141 11.63 -1.63 4.89
C LEU A 141 10.88 -0.89 3.78
N VAL A 142 9.61 -0.54 4.02
CA VAL A 142 8.79 0.17 3.03
C VAL A 142 9.34 1.58 2.78
N LEU A 143 9.66 2.34 3.83
CA LEU A 143 10.27 3.66 3.72
C LEU A 143 11.57 3.60 2.91
N ALA A 144 12.45 2.66 3.24
CA ALA A 144 13.72 2.48 2.55
C ALA A 144 13.54 2.18 1.05
N ALA A 145 12.68 1.22 0.71
CA ALA A 145 12.46 0.82 -0.68
C ALA A 145 11.82 1.94 -1.51
N PHE A 146 10.76 2.57 -0.97
CA PHE A 146 10.00 3.57 -1.71
C PHE A 146 10.72 4.92 -1.78
N ALA A 147 11.46 5.32 -0.75
CA ALA A 147 12.28 6.53 -0.81
C ALA A 147 13.40 6.41 -1.86
N ASP A 148 14.03 5.24 -1.98
CA ASP A 148 15.02 4.99 -3.02
C ASP A 148 14.38 5.00 -4.42
N ILE A 149 13.21 4.35 -4.60
CA ILE A 149 12.46 4.41 -5.88
C ILE A 149 12.12 5.85 -6.25
N LEU A 150 11.64 6.65 -5.29
CA LEU A 150 11.27 8.04 -5.51
C LEU A 150 12.49 8.89 -5.91
N ALA A 151 13.60 8.75 -5.18
CA ALA A 151 14.82 9.49 -5.45
C ALA A 151 15.41 9.15 -6.83
N ASN A 152 15.35 7.89 -7.25
CA ASN A 152 15.76 7.49 -8.61
C ASN A 152 14.79 8.00 -9.67
N THR A 153 13.50 8.10 -9.37
CA THR A 153 12.49 8.66 -10.29
C THR A 153 12.70 10.16 -10.50
N PHE A 154 13.10 10.89 -9.46
CA PHE A 154 13.41 12.32 -9.51
C PHE A 154 14.81 12.65 -10.02
N ASN A 155 15.67 11.66 -10.19
CA ASN A 155 17.03 11.87 -10.63
C ASN A 155 17.04 12.63 -11.97
N GLY A 156 17.60 13.85 -11.94
CA GLY A 156 17.69 14.73 -13.11
C GLY A 156 18.76 14.30 -14.11
N PHE A 157 19.51 13.24 -13.80
CA PHE A 157 20.62 12.77 -14.63
C PHE A 157 20.51 11.27 -14.92
N MET A 158 20.70 10.90 -16.18
CA MET A 158 20.87 9.53 -16.63
C MET A 158 22.27 9.00 -16.25
N LYS A 159 22.50 7.69 -16.38
CA LYS A 159 23.79 7.05 -16.04
C LYS A 159 24.97 7.55 -16.87
N ASP A 160 24.72 8.02 -18.08
CA ASP A 160 25.71 8.60 -18.98
C ASP A 160 25.95 10.10 -18.73
N GLY A 161 25.32 10.68 -17.70
CA GLY A 161 25.42 12.09 -17.35
C GLY A 161 24.49 13.01 -18.15
N THR A 162 23.69 12.47 -19.08
CA THR A 162 22.71 13.28 -19.83
C THR A 162 21.52 13.67 -18.95
N GLU A 163 20.84 14.75 -19.34
CA GLU A 163 19.69 15.26 -18.61
C GLU A 163 18.48 14.31 -18.71
N ASN A 164 17.98 13.86 -17.57
CA ASN A 164 16.70 13.20 -17.42
C ASN A 164 15.60 14.23 -17.13
N VAL A 165 15.22 14.99 -18.16
CA VAL A 165 14.22 16.08 -18.06
C VAL A 165 12.91 15.63 -17.40
N PRO A 166 12.28 14.48 -17.76
CA PRO A 166 11.04 14.05 -17.11
C PRO A 166 11.19 13.81 -15.60
N GLY A 167 12.35 13.32 -15.15
CA GLY A 167 12.66 13.13 -13.74
C GLY A 167 12.76 14.45 -12.98
N ALA A 168 13.50 15.41 -13.53
CA ALA A 168 13.66 16.76 -12.96
C ALA A 168 12.33 17.55 -12.93
N GLN A 169 11.50 17.42 -13.97
CA GLN A 169 10.16 17.99 -14.00
C GLN A 169 9.27 17.35 -12.93
N ALA A 170 9.27 16.02 -12.82
CA ALA A 170 8.52 15.32 -11.79
C ALA A 170 8.97 15.72 -10.38
N ALA A 171 10.26 15.93 -10.16
CA ALA A 171 10.74 16.39 -8.86
C ALA A 171 10.19 17.79 -8.51
N THR A 172 10.21 18.71 -9.47
CA THR A 172 9.68 20.07 -9.29
C THR A 172 8.18 20.07 -9.01
N ILE A 173 7.41 19.34 -9.83
CA ILE A 173 5.95 19.23 -9.65
C ILE A 173 5.64 18.63 -8.27
N SER A 174 6.42 17.66 -7.81
CA SER A 174 6.27 17.04 -6.49
C SER A 174 6.50 18.02 -5.35
N MET A 175 7.53 18.86 -5.45
CA MET A 175 7.81 19.88 -4.45
C MET A 175 6.71 20.94 -4.40
N LEU A 176 6.18 21.33 -5.57
CA LEU A 176 5.01 22.22 -5.65
C LEU A 176 3.78 21.59 -5.00
N TYR A 177 3.55 20.29 -5.21
CA TYR A 177 2.45 19.53 -4.62
C TYR A 177 2.41 19.65 -3.10
N ILE A 178 3.55 19.65 -2.42
CA ILE A 178 3.62 19.78 -0.95
C ILE A 178 3.05 21.14 -0.51
N VAL A 179 3.56 22.22 -1.11
CA VAL A 179 3.16 23.59 -0.75
C VAL A 179 1.71 23.88 -1.14
N VAL A 180 1.32 23.48 -2.36
CA VAL A 180 -0.03 23.67 -2.89
C VAL A 180 -1.05 22.84 -2.12
N ALA A 181 -0.72 21.60 -1.74
CA ALA A 181 -1.59 20.78 -0.90
C ALA A 181 -1.85 21.44 0.46
N MET A 182 -0.83 22.02 1.10
CA MET A 182 -1.01 22.75 2.36
C MET A 182 -1.92 23.97 2.20
N GLY A 183 -1.72 24.76 1.14
CA GLY A 183 -2.62 25.87 0.81
C GLY A 183 -4.05 25.41 0.51
N PHE A 184 -4.21 24.30 -0.20
CA PHE A 184 -5.49 23.70 -0.51
C PHE A 184 -6.19 23.14 0.74
N GLY A 185 -5.46 22.54 1.68
CA GLY A 185 -5.96 22.12 2.98
C GLY A 185 -6.50 23.28 3.80
N PHE A 186 -5.77 24.41 3.83
CA PHE A 186 -6.24 25.63 4.47
C PHE A 186 -7.51 26.19 3.81
N PHE A 187 -7.56 26.20 2.47
CA PHE A 187 -8.74 26.59 1.70
C PHE A 187 -9.96 25.72 2.04
N ILE A 188 -9.82 24.39 2.07
CA ILE A 188 -10.90 23.47 2.44
C ILE A 188 -11.36 23.75 3.88
N SER A 189 -10.43 23.82 4.82
CA SER A 189 -10.72 24.01 6.24
C SER A 189 -11.46 25.33 6.51
N LYS A 190 -11.05 26.44 5.87
CA LYS A 190 -11.64 27.77 6.11
C LYS A 190 -12.88 28.08 5.30
N VAL A 191 -12.90 27.69 4.02
CA VAL A 191 -13.98 28.07 3.10
C VAL A 191 -15.10 27.02 3.10
N GLN A 192 -14.80 25.77 3.49
CA GLN A 192 -15.74 24.65 3.45
C GLN A 192 -16.49 24.57 2.10
N PRO A 193 -15.75 24.58 0.97
CA PRO A 193 -16.34 24.69 -0.35
C PRO A 193 -17.21 23.46 -0.66
N SER A 194 -18.23 23.66 -1.51
CA SER A 194 -19.00 22.55 -2.05
C SER A 194 -18.10 21.59 -2.85
N GLY A 195 -18.51 20.32 -2.98
CA GLY A 195 -17.70 19.30 -3.64
C GLY A 195 -17.29 19.66 -5.09
N LEU A 196 -18.16 20.36 -5.83
CA LEU A 196 -17.85 20.81 -7.19
C LEU A 196 -16.77 21.89 -7.21
N VAL A 197 -16.84 22.86 -6.29
CA VAL A 197 -15.82 23.93 -6.19
C VAL A 197 -14.48 23.32 -5.76
N LYS A 198 -14.49 22.41 -4.79
CA LYS A 198 -13.29 21.66 -4.36
C LYS A 198 -12.64 20.94 -5.55
N PHE A 199 -13.44 20.27 -6.37
CA PHE A 199 -12.98 19.57 -7.58
C PHE A 199 -12.38 20.52 -8.62
N LEU A 200 -13.10 21.60 -8.98
CA LEU A 200 -12.62 22.55 -9.99
C LEU A 200 -11.32 23.24 -9.57
N VAL A 201 -11.22 23.66 -8.31
CA VAL A 201 -9.99 24.25 -7.75
C VAL A 201 -8.86 23.24 -7.79
N ALA A 202 -9.10 22.00 -7.38
CA ALA A 202 -8.09 20.93 -7.44
C ALA A 202 -7.56 20.73 -8.86
N VAL A 203 -8.42 20.62 -9.88
CA VAL A 203 -8.01 20.44 -11.28
C VAL A 203 -7.17 21.62 -11.76
N VAL A 204 -7.58 22.86 -11.48
CA VAL A 204 -6.84 24.07 -11.85
C VAL A 204 -5.45 24.08 -11.20
N LEU A 205 -5.38 23.75 -9.90
CA LEU A 205 -4.11 23.69 -9.17
C LEU A 205 -3.18 22.62 -9.75
N VAL A 206 -3.70 21.43 -10.07
CA VAL A 206 -2.91 20.37 -10.69
C VAL A 206 -2.35 20.82 -12.04
N VAL A 207 -3.18 21.38 -12.92
CA VAL A 207 -2.72 21.88 -14.23
C VAL A 207 -1.68 22.98 -14.07
N ALA A 208 -1.87 23.90 -13.11
CA ALA A 208 -0.91 24.96 -12.82
C ALA A 208 0.45 24.42 -12.34
N MET A 209 0.45 23.42 -11.45
CA MET A 209 1.68 22.77 -10.98
C MET A 209 2.42 22.08 -12.12
N PHE A 210 1.72 21.42 -13.04
CA PHE A 210 2.31 20.85 -14.24
C PHE A 210 2.93 21.92 -15.15
N ALA A 211 2.18 22.99 -15.42
CA ALA A 211 2.66 24.08 -16.27
C ALA A 211 3.95 24.73 -15.72
N VAL A 212 4.00 24.99 -14.41
CA VAL A 212 5.18 25.56 -13.74
C VAL A 212 6.31 24.55 -13.66
N GLY A 213 6.04 23.33 -13.18
CA GLY A 213 7.08 22.33 -12.95
C GLY A 213 7.72 21.79 -14.24
N MET A 214 7.01 21.84 -15.37
CA MET A 214 7.59 21.53 -16.68
C MET A 214 8.54 22.62 -17.20
N GLN A 215 8.31 23.88 -16.83
CA GLN A 215 9.12 25.04 -17.24
C GLN A 215 10.37 25.23 -16.37
N PHE A 216 10.31 24.82 -15.10
CA PHE A 216 11.39 25.01 -14.13
C PHE A 216 11.92 23.69 -13.53
N PRO A 217 12.43 22.75 -14.34
CA PRO A 217 12.94 21.47 -13.85
C PRO A 217 14.13 21.64 -12.87
N LEU A 218 14.02 21.00 -11.71
CA LEU A 218 15.06 20.90 -10.68
C LEU A 218 15.95 19.68 -10.95
N TYR A 219 17.18 19.93 -11.36
CA TYR A 219 18.17 18.90 -11.61
C TYR A 219 19.00 18.62 -10.36
N LEU A 220 18.67 17.53 -9.66
CA LEU A 220 19.49 16.97 -8.60
C LEU A 220 19.69 15.47 -8.85
N ASP A 221 20.78 14.94 -8.32
CA ASP A 221 21.08 13.52 -8.39
C ASP A 221 20.25 12.70 -7.36
N ALA A 222 20.21 11.38 -7.54
CA ALA A 222 19.45 10.49 -6.66
C ALA A 222 19.90 10.56 -5.18
N HIS A 223 21.18 10.77 -4.88
CA HIS A 223 21.62 10.88 -3.48
C HIS A 223 21.07 12.15 -2.83
N SER A 224 21.12 13.28 -3.54
CA SER A 224 20.52 14.54 -3.08
C SER A 224 19.01 14.39 -2.84
N TRP A 225 18.28 13.72 -3.75
CA TRP A 225 16.85 13.47 -3.57
C TRP A 225 16.51 12.54 -2.41
N ARG A 226 17.38 11.59 -2.04
CA ARG A 226 17.17 10.77 -0.83
C ARG A 226 17.11 11.65 0.42
N TYR A 227 18.01 12.62 0.57
CA TYR A 227 17.98 13.54 1.71
C TYR A 227 16.69 14.36 1.76
N VAL A 228 16.29 14.93 0.61
CA VAL A 228 15.05 15.72 0.51
C VAL A 228 13.82 14.86 0.83
N THR A 229 13.79 13.63 0.33
CA THR A 229 12.69 12.69 0.57
C THR A 229 12.53 12.37 2.06
N PHE A 230 13.62 12.09 2.77
CA PHE A 230 13.55 11.79 4.20
C PHE A 230 13.23 13.03 5.05
N ALA A 231 13.73 14.21 4.68
CA ALA A 231 13.33 15.47 5.30
C ALA A 231 11.83 15.72 5.13
N TYR A 232 11.30 15.45 3.93
CA TYR A 232 9.88 15.51 3.65
C TYR A 232 9.06 14.51 4.48
N CYS A 233 9.46 13.25 4.56
CA CYS A 233 8.80 12.23 5.40
C CYS A 233 8.70 12.67 6.87
N PHE A 234 9.71 13.38 7.39
CA PHE A 234 9.67 13.92 8.74
C PHE A 234 8.54 14.94 8.90
N ILE A 235 8.44 15.89 7.96
CA ILE A 235 7.38 16.90 7.94
C ILE A 235 6.01 16.22 7.82
N ALA A 236 5.85 15.29 6.88
CA ALA A 236 4.60 14.59 6.62
C ALA A 236 4.11 13.73 7.80
N SER A 237 5.02 13.11 8.56
CA SER A 237 4.66 12.31 9.73
C SER A 237 4.22 13.14 10.94
N VAL A 238 4.73 14.37 11.06
CA VAL A 238 4.53 15.26 12.21
C VAL A 238 3.34 16.21 12.01
N LEU A 239 3.09 16.67 10.79
CA LEU A 239 2.00 17.62 10.50
C LEU A 239 0.61 16.96 10.65
N PRO A 240 -0.44 17.73 11.00
CA PRO A 240 -1.81 17.22 11.03
C PRO A 240 -2.27 16.64 9.69
N MET A 241 -3.14 15.61 9.72
CA MET A 241 -3.57 14.90 8.50
C MET A 241 -4.28 15.84 7.51
N TRP A 242 -5.21 16.67 8.01
CA TRP A 242 -6.01 17.59 7.22
C TRP A 242 -5.18 18.69 6.54
N LEU A 243 -3.97 18.97 7.03
CA LEU A 243 -3.13 20.05 6.50
C LEU A 243 -2.34 19.62 5.28
N LEU A 244 -1.72 18.44 5.31
CA LEU A 244 -0.83 17.99 4.23
C LEU A 244 -1.34 16.72 3.57
N MET A 245 -1.52 15.66 4.35
CA MET A 245 -1.76 14.31 3.82
C MET A 245 -3.09 14.23 3.06
N GLU A 246 -4.20 14.59 3.70
CA GLU A 246 -5.54 14.48 3.10
C GLU A 246 -5.73 15.40 1.87
N PRO A 247 -5.31 16.68 1.88
CA PRO A 247 -5.36 17.52 0.69
C PRO A 247 -4.46 17.02 -0.44
N ARG A 248 -3.26 16.55 -0.11
CA ARG A 248 -2.30 16.02 -1.10
C ARG A 248 -2.83 14.74 -1.75
N ASP A 249 -3.38 13.84 -0.94
CA ASP A 249 -4.00 12.60 -1.38
C ASP A 249 -5.22 12.86 -2.25
N TYR A 250 -6.03 13.86 -1.91
CA TYR A 250 -7.14 14.32 -2.74
C TYR A 250 -6.67 14.81 -4.11
N LEU A 251 -5.65 15.69 -4.16
CA LEU A 251 -5.08 16.18 -5.43
C LEU A 251 -4.45 15.04 -6.25
N SER A 252 -3.68 14.17 -5.60
CA SER A 252 -2.99 13.04 -6.24
C SER A 252 -3.96 11.98 -6.75
N SER A 253 -5.09 11.77 -6.09
CA SER A 253 -6.09 10.79 -6.50
C SER A 253 -6.63 11.06 -7.91
N PHE A 254 -6.71 12.32 -8.36
CA PHE A 254 -7.09 12.61 -9.74
C PHE A 254 -6.03 12.14 -10.75
N LEU A 255 -4.74 12.27 -10.42
CA LEU A 255 -3.66 11.73 -11.25
C LEU A 255 -3.71 10.21 -11.30
N LEU A 256 -3.93 9.56 -10.15
CA LEU A 256 -3.98 8.10 -10.06
C LEU A 256 -5.21 7.52 -10.76
N LEU A 257 -6.40 8.06 -10.49
CA LEU A 257 -7.63 7.65 -11.18
C LEU A 257 -7.56 7.99 -12.67
N GLY A 258 -6.96 9.12 -13.03
CA GLY A 258 -6.71 9.51 -14.42
C GLY A 258 -5.78 8.53 -15.14
N MET A 259 -4.73 8.06 -14.48
CA MET A 259 -3.84 7.01 -14.99
C MET A 259 -4.58 5.67 -15.17
N VAL A 260 -5.38 5.24 -14.19
CA VAL A 260 -6.19 4.01 -14.29
C VAL A 260 -7.17 4.13 -15.45
N PHE A 261 -7.92 5.23 -15.52
CA PHE A 261 -8.88 5.51 -16.58
C PHE A 261 -8.20 5.56 -17.95
N GLY A 262 -7.10 6.29 -18.08
CA GLY A 262 -6.31 6.38 -19.31
C GLY A 262 -5.75 5.02 -19.74
N GLY A 263 -5.31 4.20 -18.80
CA GLY A 263 -4.87 2.83 -19.07
C GLY A 263 -6.01 1.93 -19.56
N VAL A 264 -7.17 1.98 -18.91
CA VAL A 264 -8.37 1.23 -19.35
C VAL A 264 -8.80 1.67 -20.74
N VAL A 265 -9.02 2.97 -20.96
CA VAL A 265 -9.43 3.51 -22.27
C VAL A 265 -8.37 3.20 -23.34
N GLY A 266 -7.09 3.32 -23.02
CA GLY A 266 -5.99 2.96 -23.90
C GLY A 266 -6.07 1.50 -24.35
N VAL A 267 -6.31 0.57 -23.43
CA VAL A 267 -6.53 -0.86 -23.77
C VAL A 267 -7.81 -1.05 -24.61
N LEU A 268 -8.89 -0.32 -24.31
CA LEU A 268 -10.14 -0.40 -25.07
C LEU A 268 -9.99 0.05 -26.53
N VAL A 269 -9.25 1.14 -26.75
CA VAL A 269 -9.03 1.73 -28.08
C VAL A 269 -7.96 0.96 -28.86
N ALA A 270 -6.83 0.64 -28.23
CA ALA A 270 -5.72 -0.02 -28.90
C ALA A 270 -5.98 -1.52 -29.13
N ASN A 271 -6.86 -2.13 -28.33
CA ASN A 271 -7.24 -3.54 -28.41
C ASN A 271 -6.01 -4.49 -28.54
N PRO A 272 -5.02 -4.38 -27.63
CA PRO A 272 -3.69 -4.95 -27.86
C PRO A 272 -3.70 -6.48 -27.80
N VAL A 273 -2.92 -7.10 -28.68
CA VAL A 273 -2.68 -8.54 -28.65
C VAL A 273 -1.73 -8.88 -27.50
N ILE A 274 -2.08 -9.89 -26.70
CA ILE A 274 -1.22 -10.38 -25.63
C ILE A 274 -0.13 -11.27 -26.23
N ASN A 275 1.13 -10.83 -26.07
CA ASN A 275 2.32 -11.49 -26.62
C ASN A 275 3.03 -12.42 -25.63
N MET A 276 2.55 -12.46 -24.37
CA MET A 276 3.00 -13.43 -23.37
C MET A 276 2.20 -14.74 -23.43
N PRO A 277 2.82 -15.90 -23.14
CA PRO A 277 2.09 -17.15 -22.96
C PRO A 277 1.08 -17.06 -21.81
N ALA A 278 -0.02 -17.81 -21.90
CA ALA A 278 -0.97 -17.92 -20.80
C ALA A 278 -0.32 -18.53 -19.55
N PHE A 279 0.48 -19.57 -19.75
CA PHE A 279 1.23 -20.26 -18.71
C PHE A 279 2.60 -20.63 -19.27
N VAL A 280 3.66 -20.31 -18.53
CA VAL A 280 5.04 -20.62 -18.92
C VAL A 280 5.51 -21.91 -18.25
N GLY A 281 5.26 -22.07 -16.96
CA GLY A 281 5.66 -23.25 -16.20
C GLY A 281 5.54 -23.05 -14.69
N PHE A 282 5.59 -24.15 -13.94
CA PHE A 282 5.61 -24.10 -12.47
C PHE A 282 6.96 -23.66 -11.90
N THR A 283 8.04 -23.77 -12.67
CA THR A 283 9.37 -23.28 -12.31
C THR A 283 9.93 -22.47 -13.48
N VAL A 284 10.22 -21.19 -13.25
CA VAL A 284 10.74 -20.27 -14.27
C VAL A 284 11.92 -19.52 -13.66
N LYS A 285 13.07 -19.48 -14.36
CA LYS A 285 14.32 -18.84 -13.88
C LYS A 285 14.74 -19.30 -12.47
N GLY A 286 14.56 -20.59 -12.16
CA GLY A 286 14.88 -21.17 -10.86
C GLY A 286 13.91 -20.81 -9.72
N GLN A 287 12.82 -20.09 -10.02
CA GLN A 287 11.79 -19.75 -9.05
C GLN A 287 10.52 -20.56 -9.29
N SER A 288 9.96 -21.12 -8.23
CA SER A 288 8.68 -21.85 -8.27
C SER A 288 7.50 -20.89 -8.22
N LEU A 289 6.45 -21.14 -9.00
CA LEU A 289 5.22 -20.33 -9.05
C LEU A 289 4.61 -20.19 -7.66
N PHE A 290 4.45 -21.31 -6.95
CA PHE A 290 4.14 -21.28 -5.53
C PHE A 290 5.46 -21.31 -4.74
N PRO A 291 5.65 -20.40 -3.76
CA PRO A 291 4.78 -19.30 -3.33
C PRO A 291 5.06 -17.96 -4.01
N ILE A 292 6.04 -17.90 -4.93
CA ILE A 292 6.64 -16.65 -5.42
C ILE A 292 5.62 -15.73 -6.10
N LEU A 293 4.69 -16.26 -6.90
CA LEU A 293 3.67 -15.46 -7.57
C LEU A 293 2.80 -14.70 -6.56
N PHE A 294 2.41 -15.37 -5.48
CA PHE A 294 1.49 -14.84 -4.46
C PHE A 294 2.16 -13.79 -3.56
N ILE A 295 3.46 -13.92 -3.29
CA ILE A 295 4.22 -12.88 -2.56
C ILE A 295 4.60 -11.70 -3.48
N THR A 296 4.79 -11.96 -4.79
CA THR A 296 5.19 -10.94 -5.75
C THR A 296 4.03 -9.99 -6.06
N ILE A 297 2.84 -10.55 -6.32
CA ILE A 297 1.60 -9.79 -6.44
C ILE A 297 1.02 -9.62 -5.04
N ALA A 298 1.66 -8.76 -4.24
CA ALA A 298 1.16 -8.41 -2.92
C ALA A 298 0.06 -7.35 -3.02
N CYS A 299 0.44 -6.09 -3.12
CA CYS A 299 -0.50 -5.02 -3.43
C CYS A 299 -1.15 -5.30 -4.80
N GLY A 300 -2.45 -5.04 -4.92
CA GLY A 300 -3.29 -5.47 -6.04
C GLY A 300 -4.01 -6.81 -5.83
N ALA A 301 -3.58 -7.66 -4.89
CA ALA A 301 -4.31 -8.88 -4.50
C ALA A 301 -4.60 -8.94 -3.00
N VAL A 302 -3.58 -8.87 -2.15
CA VAL A 302 -3.72 -8.82 -0.68
C VAL A 302 -2.45 -8.25 -0.05
N SER A 303 -2.62 -7.33 0.89
CA SER A 303 -1.52 -6.56 1.47
C SER A 303 -1.75 -6.29 2.94
N GLY A 304 -0.78 -6.64 3.79
CA GLY A 304 -0.85 -6.32 5.21
C GLY A 304 -0.80 -4.81 5.46
N PHE A 305 -0.03 -4.06 4.68
CA PHE A 305 0.06 -2.61 4.79
C PHE A 305 -1.31 -1.92 4.65
N HIS A 306 -2.15 -2.37 3.73
CA HIS A 306 -3.47 -1.77 3.50
C HIS A 306 -4.37 -1.84 4.73
N SER A 307 -4.25 -2.89 5.52
CA SER A 307 -5.00 -3.00 6.77
C SER A 307 -4.49 -2.04 7.86
N LEU A 308 -3.21 -1.67 7.84
CA LEU A 308 -2.66 -0.62 8.70
C LEU A 308 -3.16 0.76 8.27
N VAL A 309 -3.28 1.04 6.97
CA VAL A 309 -3.93 2.26 6.47
C VAL A 309 -5.40 2.29 6.89
N SER A 310 -6.12 1.18 6.63
CA SER A 310 -7.55 1.05 6.94
C SER A 310 -7.87 1.29 8.41
N SER A 311 -7.06 0.73 9.32
CA SER A 311 -7.27 0.81 10.78
C SER A 311 -6.55 1.98 11.47
N GLY A 312 -5.47 2.49 10.88
CA GLY A 312 -4.60 3.50 11.49
C GLY A 312 -4.89 4.92 11.04
N THR A 313 -5.45 5.10 9.84
CA THR A 313 -5.75 6.42 9.26
C THR A 313 -7.20 6.52 8.81
N SER A 314 -7.66 5.69 7.86
CA SER A 314 -9.00 5.84 7.25
C SER A 314 -10.15 5.67 8.25
N SER A 315 -10.03 4.76 9.22
CA SER A 315 -11.02 4.57 10.29
C SER A 315 -11.26 5.84 11.12
N LYS A 316 -10.26 6.71 11.24
CA LYS A 316 -10.31 7.97 11.99
C LYS A 316 -10.88 9.15 11.18
N ALA A 317 -11.10 8.96 9.88
CA ALA A 317 -11.65 9.99 8.98
C ALA A 317 -13.07 9.67 8.45
N ILE A 318 -13.52 8.41 8.56
CA ILE A 318 -14.87 8.02 8.10
C ILE A 318 -15.95 8.67 8.96
N ALA A 319 -16.73 9.56 8.35
CA ALA A 319 -17.86 10.24 9.00
C ALA A 319 -19.15 9.38 9.09
N ASN A 320 -19.29 8.33 8.28
CA ASN A 320 -20.47 7.46 8.28
C ASN A 320 -20.13 6.01 7.90
N GLU A 321 -20.69 5.03 8.62
CA GLU A 321 -20.39 3.62 8.33
C GLU A 321 -20.81 3.17 6.92
N ARG A 322 -21.79 3.83 6.28
CA ARG A 322 -22.16 3.56 4.87
C ARG A 322 -20.98 3.75 3.92
N ASP A 323 -20.05 4.62 4.27
CA ASP A 323 -18.91 4.97 3.43
C ASP A 323 -17.79 3.93 3.51
N MET A 324 -17.87 2.98 4.44
CA MET A 324 -16.85 1.96 4.63
C MET A 324 -16.76 0.96 3.47
N LEU A 325 -17.89 0.64 2.81
CA LEU A 325 -17.88 -0.23 1.64
C LEU A 325 -17.12 0.40 0.45
N PRO A 326 -17.45 1.63 0.00
CA PRO A 326 -16.68 2.27 -1.06
C PRO A 326 -15.22 2.53 -0.65
N VAL A 327 -14.95 2.93 0.60
CA VAL A 327 -13.58 3.23 1.06
C VAL A 327 -12.74 1.95 1.17
N GLY A 328 -13.14 0.94 1.94
CA GLY A 328 -12.34 -0.26 2.16
C GLY A 328 -12.38 -1.23 0.96
N TYR A 329 -13.56 -1.78 0.69
CA TYR A 329 -13.72 -2.80 -0.37
C TYR A 329 -13.55 -2.19 -1.77
N GLY A 330 -14.16 -1.02 -2.00
CA GLY A 330 -14.17 -0.35 -3.30
C GLY A 330 -12.78 0.12 -3.74
N ALA A 331 -12.01 0.76 -2.85
CA ALA A 331 -10.67 1.22 -3.20
C ALA A 331 -9.75 0.06 -3.60
N MET A 332 -9.81 -1.05 -2.85
CA MET A 332 -9.01 -2.24 -3.17
C MET A 332 -9.38 -2.87 -4.52
N LEU A 333 -10.67 -2.89 -4.90
CA LEU A 333 -11.06 -3.36 -6.24
C LEU A 333 -10.52 -2.47 -7.37
N VAL A 334 -10.47 -1.15 -7.17
CA VAL A 334 -9.90 -0.20 -8.15
C VAL A 334 -8.39 -0.40 -8.26
N GLU A 335 -7.70 -0.66 -7.15
CA GLU A 335 -6.28 -1.02 -7.14
C GLU A 335 -6.03 -2.37 -7.85
N SER A 336 -6.86 -3.39 -7.61
CA SER A 336 -6.78 -4.66 -8.34
C SER A 336 -7.00 -4.47 -9.84
N LEU A 337 -7.88 -3.56 -10.24
CA LEU A 337 -8.07 -3.19 -11.65
C LEU A 337 -6.81 -2.53 -12.23
N LEU A 338 -6.14 -1.64 -11.49
CA LEU A 338 -4.84 -1.10 -11.89
C LEU A 338 -3.83 -2.23 -12.12
N GLY A 339 -3.78 -3.24 -11.24
CA GLY A 339 -2.89 -4.39 -11.40
C GLY A 339 -3.20 -5.22 -12.65
N VAL A 340 -4.48 -5.40 -12.99
CA VAL A 340 -4.89 -6.07 -14.23
C VAL A 340 -4.47 -5.26 -15.45
N VAL A 341 -4.66 -3.94 -15.43
CA VAL A 341 -4.24 -3.04 -16.52
C VAL A 341 -2.73 -3.10 -16.69
N ALA A 342 -1.97 -3.03 -15.60
CA ALA A 342 -0.51 -3.13 -15.62
C ALA A 342 -0.03 -4.47 -16.21
N LEU A 343 -0.65 -5.58 -15.81
CA LEU A 343 -0.38 -6.91 -16.36
C LEU A 343 -0.64 -6.96 -17.88
N VAL A 344 -1.83 -6.54 -18.31
CA VAL A 344 -2.25 -6.57 -19.71
C VAL A 344 -1.32 -5.73 -20.57
N ILE A 345 -0.99 -4.53 -20.11
CA ILE A 345 -0.09 -3.61 -20.81
C ILE A 345 1.31 -4.21 -20.95
N ALA A 346 1.89 -4.75 -19.88
CA ALA A 346 3.22 -5.34 -19.94
C ALA A 346 3.25 -6.61 -20.81
N CYS A 347 2.22 -7.44 -20.74
CA CYS A 347 2.11 -8.63 -21.57
C CYS A 347 1.83 -8.31 -23.05
N ALA A 348 1.20 -7.18 -23.35
CA ALA A 348 1.07 -6.66 -24.71
C ALA A 348 2.40 -6.10 -25.25
N ALA A 349 3.17 -5.41 -24.40
CA ALA A 349 4.49 -4.87 -24.76
C ALA A 349 5.58 -5.96 -24.93
N ALA A 350 5.32 -7.19 -24.48
CA ALA A 350 6.26 -8.30 -24.63
C ALA A 350 6.53 -8.64 -26.10
N SER A 351 7.74 -9.13 -26.38
CA SER A 351 8.14 -9.63 -27.69
C SER A 351 8.65 -11.06 -27.54
N ASN A 352 8.15 -11.98 -28.38
CA ASN A 352 8.48 -13.41 -28.35
C ASN A 352 8.36 -14.04 -26.94
N GLY A 353 7.32 -13.69 -26.19
CA GLY A 353 7.10 -14.21 -24.83
C GLY A 353 8.10 -13.71 -23.78
N THR A 354 8.86 -12.64 -24.07
CA THR A 354 9.79 -12.00 -23.14
C THR A 354 9.37 -10.55 -22.89
N LEU A 355 9.33 -10.15 -21.62
CA LEU A 355 9.03 -8.77 -21.23
C LEU A 355 10.12 -7.81 -21.71
N PRO A 356 9.79 -6.53 -22.00
CA PRO A 356 10.78 -5.51 -22.32
C PRO A 356 11.81 -5.33 -21.19
N SER A 357 13.02 -4.89 -21.55
CA SER A 357 14.04 -4.51 -20.57
C SER A 357 13.66 -3.18 -19.91
N GLY A 358 13.88 -3.09 -18.60
CA GLY A 358 13.57 -1.91 -17.81
C GLY A 358 12.95 -2.27 -16.46
N THR A 359 12.77 -1.27 -15.60
CA THR A 359 12.01 -1.47 -14.37
C THR A 359 10.51 -1.65 -14.71
N PRO A 360 9.73 -2.34 -13.87
CA PRO A 360 8.29 -2.45 -14.07
C PRO A 360 7.59 -1.11 -14.26
N PHE A 361 8.05 -0.07 -13.56
CA PHE A 361 7.58 1.30 -13.76
C PHE A 361 7.88 1.84 -15.14
N GLN A 362 9.10 1.65 -15.66
CA GLN A 362 9.46 2.11 -16.99
C GLN A 362 8.62 1.41 -18.07
N ILE A 363 8.38 0.11 -17.92
CA ILE A 363 7.54 -0.67 -18.85
C ILE A 363 6.11 -0.14 -18.85
N PHE A 364 5.52 -0.01 -17.67
CA PHE A 364 4.16 0.52 -17.52
C PHE A 364 4.05 1.96 -18.02
N ALA A 365 5.03 2.79 -17.68
CA ALA A 365 5.10 4.18 -18.06
C ALA A 365 5.21 4.37 -19.57
N GLY A 366 6.12 3.65 -20.22
CA GLY A 366 6.31 3.74 -21.66
C GLY A 366 5.04 3.39 -22.43
N ALA A 367 4.32 2.37 -21.98
CA ALA A 367 3.11 1.93 -22.64
C ALA A 367 1.91 2.88 -22.44
N ILE A 368 1.68 3.41 -21.23
CA ILE A 368 0.69 4.49 -21.04
C ILE A 368 1.09 5.75 -21.82
N GLY A 369 2.39 6.03 -21.93
CA GLY A 369 2.93 7.17 -22.67
C GLY A 369 2.58 7.12 -24.15
N GLY A 370 2.65 5.93 -24.73
CA GLY A 370 2.16 5.67 -26.09
C GLY A 370 0.68 5.99 -26.25
N PHE A 371 -0.15 5.66 -25.27
CA PHE A 371 -1.59 5.98 -25.33
C PHE A 371 -1.87 7.48 -25.21
N PHE A 372 -1.21 8.20 -24.31
CA PHE A 372 -1.39 9.66 -24.25
C PHE A 372 -0.95 10.35 -25.55
N GLN A 373 0.08 9.83 -26.21
CA GLN A 373 0.48 10.30 -27.55
C GLN A 373 -0.60 10.03 -28.60
N MET A 374 -1.33 8.90 -28.53
CA MET A 374 -2.49 8.65 -29.40
C MET A 374 -3.62 9.67 -29.20
N PHE A 375 -3.77 10.20 -27.99
CA PHE A 375 -4.71 11.30 -27.69
C PHE A 375 -4.16 12.69 -28.07
N GLY A 376 -3.00 12.76 -28.73
CA GLY A 376 -2.41 14.00 -29.22
C GLY A 376 -1.51 14.74 -28.23
N LEU A 377 -1.19 14.15 -27.07
CA LEU A 377 -0.24 14.77 -26.14
C LEU A 377 1.21 14.63 -26.67
N PRO A 378 2.01 15.72 -26.66
CA PRO A 378 3.43 15.63 -27.02
C PRO A 378 4.18 14.61 -26.16
N ALA A 379 5.13 13.89 -26.73
CA ALA A 379 5.88 12.83 -26.05
C ALA A 379 6.53 13.31 -24.73
N ALA A 380 7.07 14.54 -24.70
CA ALA A 380 7.64 15.14 -23.50
C ALA A 380 6.61 15.36 -22.39
N VAL A 381 5.40 15.81 -22.73
CA VAL A 381 4.30 15.99 -21.77
C VAL A 381 3.84 14.63 -21.25
N SER A 382 3.67 13.66 -22.13
CA SER A 382 3.28 12.29 -21.75
C SER A 382 4.30 11.65 -20.81
N ALA A 383 5.60 11.79 -21.10
CA ALA A 383 6.66 11.30 -20.23
C ALA A 383 6.65 12.01 -18.86
N CYS A 384 6.48 13.33 -18.83
CA CYS A 384 6.37 14.09 -17.59
C CYS A 384 5.19 13.61 -16.74
N VAL A 385 3.97 13.58 -17.31
CA VAL A 385 2.72 13.17 -16.62
C VAL A 385 2.85 11.80 -15.99
N ILE A 386 3.44 10.85 -16.70
CA ILE A 386 3.53 9.48 -16.23
C ILE A 386 4.58 9.32 -15.14
N THR A 387 5.77 9.92 -15.32
CA THR A 387 6.78 9.97 -14.26
C THR A 387 6.20 10.62 -13.02
N MET A 388 5.40 11.67 -13.19
CA MET A 388 4.65 12.32 -12.12
C MET A 388 3.68 11.40 -11.40
N CYS A 389 2.84 10.68 -12.12
CA CYS A 389 1.90 9.74 -11.51
C CYS A 389 2.64 8.64 -10.73
N VAL A 390 3.76 8.12 -11.26
CA VAL A 390 4.61 7.15 -10.56
C VAL A 390 5.21 7.74 -9.28
N SER A 391 5.76 8.96 -9.35
CA SER A 391 6.27 9.66 -8.18
C SER A 391 5.19 9.95 -7.14
N ALA A 392 3.98 10.30 -7.58
CA ALA A 392 2.85 10.55 -6.70
C ALA A 392 2.47 9.29 -5.91
N LEU A 393 2.40 8.11 -6.57
CA LEU A 393 2.17 6.80 -5.93
C LEU A 393 3.21 6.52 -4.83
N ALA A 394 4.49 6.79 -5.12
CA ALA A 394 5.57 6.54 -4.18
C ALA A 394 5.52 7.51 -2.99
N MET A 395 5.26 8.80 -3.24
CA MET A 395 5.15 9.82 -2.19
C MET A 395 3.96 9.60 -1.25
N THR A 396 2.77 9.26 -1.75
CA THR A 396 1.59 8.97 -0.89
C THR A 396 1.84 7.76 0.01
N THR A 397 2.56 6.77 -0.50
CA THR A 397 2.98 5.60 0.27
C THR A 397 3.94 6.00 1.39
N ILE A 398 5.04 6.70 1.11
CA ILE A 398 6.03 7.06 2.15
C ILE A 398 5.44 8.00 3.23
N ASP A 399 4.49 8.87 2.90
CA ASP A 399 3.78 9.71 3.88
C ASP A 399 3.02 8.85 4.89
N SER A 400 2.22 7.93 4.36
CA SER A 400 1.39 7.03 5.14
C SER A 400 2.26 6.13 6.01
N VAL A 401 3.35 5.60 5.44
CA VAL A 401 4.26 4.68 6.13
C VAL A 401 5.08 5.41 7.19
N ALA A 402 5.55 6.64 6.95
CA ALA A 402 6.29 7.41 7.94
C ALA A 402 5.44 7.68 9.18
N ARG A 403 4.15 7.99 8.97
CA ARG A 403 3.17 8.20 10.05
C ARG A 403 2.85 6.90 10.78
N ILE A 404 2.54 5.83 10.05
CA ILE A 404 2.25 4.51 10.64
C ILE A 404 3.49 3.98 11.39
N GLY A 405 4.69 4.20 10.89
CA GLY A 405 5.94 3.85 11.56
C GLY A 405 6.13 4.60 12.88
N ARG A 406 5.91 5.92 12.89
CA ARG A 406 5.87 6.74 14.11
C ARG A 406 4.86 6.16 15.11
N MET A 407 3.60 5.97 14.69
CA MET A 407 2.53 5.46 15.55
C MET A 407 2.85 4.06 16.07
N SER A 408 3.38 3.17 15.23
CA SER A 408 3.75 1.80 15.62
C SER A 408 4.84 1.79 16.69
N LEU A 409 5.83 2.68 16.58
CA LEU A 409 6.87 2.82 17.60
C LEU A 409 6.31 3.38 18.91
N GLN A 410 5.47 4.42 18.84
CA GLN A 410 4.81 5.00 20.01
C GLN A 410 3.94 3.96 20.72
N GLU A 411 3.13 3.20 19.98
CA GLU A 411 2.31 2.11 20.51
C GLU A 411 3.16 0.96 21.05
N LEU A 412 4.33 0.68 20.47
CA LEU A 412 5.21 -0.40 20.93
C LEU A 412 5.78 -0.11 22.32
N VAL A 413 6.16 1.15 22.58
CA VAL A 413 6.74 1.58 23.87
C VAL A 413 5.70 2.07 24.86
N ALA A 414 4.46 2.31 24.43
CA ALA A 414 3.40 2.80 25.29
C ALA A 414 3.13 1.80 26.44
N PRO A 415 3.01 2.29 27.69
CA PRO A 415 2.69 1.45 28.83
C PRO A 415 1.28 0.86 28.69
N SER A 416 1.01 -0.21 29.43
CA SER A 416 -0.36 -0.75 29.52
C SER A 416 -1.29 0.24 30.21
N GLU A 417 -2.60 0.14 29.94
CA GLU A 417 -3.62 0.90 30.67
C GLU A 417 -3.39 0.78 32.19
N GLY A 418 -3.23 1.93 32.85
CA GLY A 418 -2.98 2.03 34.30
C GLY A 418 -1.51 1.97 34.75
N ALA A 419 -0.54 1.80 33.84
CA ALA A 419 0.89 1.83 34.19
C ALA A 419 1.56 3.14 33.75
N GLU A 420 2.49 3.67 34.57
CA GLU A 420 3.29 4.82 34.17
C GLU A 420 4.35 4.44 33.13
N ALA A 421 4.55 5.31 32.15
CA ALA A 421 5.63 5.19 31.19
C ALA A 421 6.98 5.46 31.86
N ASP A 422 7.94 4.57 31.67
CA ASP A 422 9.34 4.81 32.02
C ASP A 422 9.90 6.00 31.21
N SER A 423 10.98 6.61 31.70
CA SER A 423 11.61 7.81 31.12
C SER A 423 12.00 7.62 29.65
N VAL A 424 12.52 6.43 29.29
CA VAL A 424 12.85 6.07 27.90
C VAL A 424 11.59 5.96 27.04
N ALA A 425 10.51 5.38 27.58
CA ALA A 425 9.23 5.28 26.88
C ALA A 425 8.62 6.66 26.65
N LYS A 426 8.69 7.58 27.63
CA LYS A 426 8.23 8.98 27.48
C LYS A 426 8.95 9.70 26.33
N ILE A 427 10.27 9.51 26.22
CA ILE A 427 11.08 10.09 25.12
C ILE A 427 10.69 9.46 23.77
N LEU A 428 10.59 8.14 23.70
CA LEU A 428 10.24 7.43 22.47
C LEU A 428 8.78 7.58 22.06
N MET A 429 7.89 8.03 22.95
CA MET A 429 6.51 8.39 22.64
C MET A 429 6.39 9.81 22.07
N ASP A 430 7.40 10.67 22.22
CA ASP A 430 7.35 12.02 21.63
C ASP A 430 7.30 11.95 20.10
N LYS A 431 6.36 12.68 19.50
CA LYS A 431 6.07 12.61 18.06
C LYS A 431 7.27 12.96 17.17
N TYR A 432 8.18 13.81 17.62
CA TYR A 432 9.36 14.21 16.84
C TYR A 432 10.45 13.15 16.98
N VAL A 433 10.65 12.63 18.20
CA VAL A 433 11.65 11.61 18.48
C VAL A 433 11.31 10.29 17.78
N SER A 434 10.07 9.77 17.90
CA SER A 434 9.72 8.50 17.26
C SER A 434 9.83 8.59 15.74
N THR A 435 9.49 9.75 15.16
CA THR A 435 9.68 10.02 13.73
C THR A 435 11.16 10.00 13.36
N ALA A 436 12.00 10.72 14.10
CA ALA A 436 13.45 10.78 13.84
C ALA A 436 14.09 9.39 13.90
N VAL A 437 13.81 8.62 14.95
CA VAL A 437 14.35 7.25 15.12
C VAL A 437 13.92 6.35 13.96
N THR A 438 12.64 6.37 13.61
CA THR A 438 12.11 5.57 12.49
C THR A 438 12.77 5.95 11.17
N LEU A 439 12.90 7.24 10.87
CA LEU A 439 13.46 7.72 9.61
C LEU A 439 14.98 7.52 9.51
N ILE A 440 15.73 7.66 10.60
CA ILE A 440 17.19 7.41 10.60
C ILE A 440 17.47 5.94 10.29
N LEU A 441 16.74 5.01 10.92
CA LEU A 441 16.91 3.58 10.68
C LEU A 441 16.46 3.19 9.26
N ALA A 442 15.35 3.76 8.79
CA ALA A 442 14.89 3.56 7.42
C ALA A 442 15.88 4.14 6.39
N TYR A 443 16.54 5.26 6.67
CA TYR A 443 17.56 5.84 5.80
C TYR A 443 18.79 4.93 5.71
N ALA A 444 19.25 4.38 6.84
CA ALA A 444 20.34 3.42 6.83
C ALA A 444 20.04 2.19 5.96
N LEU A 445 18.80 1.69 6.01
CA LEU A 445 18.34 0.62 5.11
C LEU A 445 18.24 1.08 3.65
N CYS A 446 17.81 2.31 3.39
CA CYS A 446 17.70 2.88 2.04
C CYS A 446 19.02 2.84 1.28
N LEU A 447 20.16 2.94 1.99
CA LEU A 447 21.51 2.86 1.40
C LEU A 447 21.82 1.49 0.78
N ALA A 448 21.12 0.43 1.19
CA ALA A 448 21.25 -0.89 0.58
C ALA A 448 20.61 -1.00 -0.82
N GLY A 449 19.78 -0.03 -1.22
CA GLY A 449 19.10 0.01 -2.51
C GLY A 449 17.85 -0.88 -2.60
N TYR A 450 16.82 -0.40 -3.31
CA TYR A 450 15.49 -1.03 -3.28
C TYR A 450 15.46 -2.49 -3.77
N MET A 451 16.29 -2.85 -4.75
CA MET A 451 16.33 -4.22 -5.31
C MET A 451 16.71 -5.28 -4.26
N ASN A 452 17.51 -4.90 -3.26
CA ASN A 452 17.92 -5.78 -2.17
C ASN A 452 16.86 -5.88 -1.06
N ILE A 453 15.93 -4.92 -1.01
CA ILE A 453 14.89 -4.81 0.02
C ILE A 453 13.56 -5.38 -0.48
N TRP A 454 13.28 -5.29 -1.78
CA TRP A 454 11.99 -5.65 -2.36
C TRP A 454 11.53 -7.10 -2.06
N PRO A 455 12.38 -8.13 -2.15
CA PRO A 455 11.98 -9.49 -1.80
C PRO A 455 11.58 -9.63 -0.33
N LEU A 456 12.29 -8.95 0.58
CA LEU A 456 11.95 -8.92 2.00
C LEU A 456 10.62 -8.21 2.24
N PHE A 457 10.42 -7.07 1.56
CA PHE A 457 9.18 -6.32 1.62
C PHE A 457 7.98 -7.20 1.26
N GLY A 458 8.05 -7.93 0.14
CA GLY A 458 6.96 -8.81 -0.30
C GLY A 458 6.61 -9.87 0.74
N ALA A 459 7.62 -10.60 1.25
CA ALA A 459 7.41 -11.63 2.26
C ALA A 459 6.89 -11.06 3.60
N ALA A 460 7.45 -9.93 4.06
CA ALA A 460 7.00 -9.27 5.27
C ALA A 460 5.55 -8.76 5.14
N ASN A 461 5.20 -8.14 4.01
CA ASN A 461 3.85 -7.64 3.78
C ASN A 461 2.80 -8.77 3.83
N GLN A 462 3.14 -9.95 3.32
CA GLN A 462 2.23 -11.09 3.38
C GLN A 462 2.16 -11.73 4.75
N LEU A 463 3.25 -11.73 5.50
CA LEU A 463 3.20 -12.12 6.91
C LEU A 463 2.24 -11.21 7.67
N LEU A 464 2.39 -9.89 7.50
CA LEU A 464 1.51 -8.90 8.13
C LEU A 464 0.04 -9.15 7.79
N SER A 465 -0.25 -9.41 6.52
CA SER A 465 -1.60 -9.76 6.06
C SER A 465 -2.13 -10.99 6.80
N ALA A 466 -1.34 -12.06 6.87
CA ALA A 466 -1.75 -13.29 7.57
C ALA A 466 -2.03 -13.02 9.06
N LEU A 467 -1.16 -12.25 9.73
CA LEU A 467 -1.36 -11.89 11.14
C LEU A 467 -2.65 -11.09 11.34
N VAL A 468 -2.88 -10.09 10.49
CA VAL A 468 -4.09 -9.27 10.55
C VAL A 468 -5.33 -10.11 10.26
N LEU A 469 -5.32 -10.98 9.26
CA LEU A 469 -6.45 -11.87 8.96
C LEU A 469 -6.83 -12.75 10.16
N ILE A 470 -5.84 -13.25 10.90
CA ILE A 470 -6.08 -14.00 12.15
C ILE A 470 -6.75 -13.10 13.19
N SER A 471 -6.24 -11.88 13.41
CA SER A 471 -6.81 -10.94 14.37
C SER A 471 -8.24 -10.52 14.02
N LEU A 472 -8.52 -10.33 12.73
CA LEU A 472 -9.85 -10.01 12.23
C LEU A 472 -10.82 -11.19 12.38
N ALA A 473 -10.34 -12.41 12.15
CA ALA A 473 -11.12 -13.62 12.40
C ALA A 473 -11.48 -13.79 13.89
N LEU A 474 -10.54 -13.46 14.78
CA LEU A 474 -10.79 -13.41 16.23
C LEU A 474 -11.81 -12.34 16.60
N PHE A 475 -11.67 -11.12 16.06
CA PHE A 475 -12.64 -10.03 16.25
C PHE A 475 -14.06 -10.42 15.81
N LEU A 476 -14.21 -11.04 14.64
CA LEU A 476 -15.52 -11.47 14.17
C LEU A 476 -16.10 -12.59 15.07
N LYS A 477 -15.26 -13.53 15.51
CA LYS A 477 -15.66 -14.60 16.44
C LYS A 477 -16.09 -14.02 17.79
N SER A 478 -15.31 -13.13 18.38
CA SER A 478 -15.57 -12.54 19.70
C SER A 478 -16.83 -11.68 19.72
N THR A 479 -17.13 -11.03 18.61
CA THR A 479 -18.32 -10.19 18.49
C THR A 479 -19.55 -10.93 17.94
N GLY A 480 -19.50 -12.26 17.82
CA GLY A 480 -20.63 -13.08 17.35
C GLY A 480 -20.98 -12.89 15.87
N ARG A 481 -20.09 -12.28 15.08
CA ARG A 481 -20.28 -11.99 13.65
C ARG A 481 -19.77 -13.13 12.78
N LYS A 482 -20.35 -13.29 11.59
CA LYS A 482 -19.91 -14.33 10.65
C LYS A 482 -18.51 -13.99 10.11
N GLY A 483 -17.54 -14.88 10.34
CA GLY A 483 -16.13 -14.71 9.94
C GLY A 483 -15.55 -15.78 9.02
N TRP A 484 -16.36 -16.73 8.54
CA TRP A 484 -15.87 -17.89 7.76
C TRP A 484 -15.13 -17.51 6.47
N MET A 485 -15.46 -16.36 5.87
CA MET A 485 -14.81 -15.83 4.67
C MET A 485 -13.33 -15.51 4.89
N LEU A 486 -12.89 -15.31 6.13
CA LEU A 486 -11.49 -14.99 6.43
C LEU A 486 -10.61 -16.24 6.57
N TYR A 487 -11.17 -17.42 6.85
CA TYR A 487 -10.36 -18.60 7.17
C TYR A 487 -9.54 -19.11 5.98
N VAL A 488 -10.12 -19.11 4.78
CA VAL A 488 -9.37 -19.50 3.57
C VAL A 488 -8.26 -18.50 3.26
N PRO A 489 -8.53 -17.18 3.19
CA PRO A 489 -7.48 -16.18 3.06
C PRO A 489 -6.37 -16.30 4.11
N MET A 490 -6.76 -16.41 5.37
CA MET A 490 -5.85 -16.52 6.50
C MET A 490 -4.90 -17.72 6.37
N THR A 491 -5.44 -18.93 6.17
CA THR A 491 -4.61 -20.14 6.08
C THR A 491 -3.76 -20.14 4.83
N PHE A 492 -4.31 -19.73 3.69
CA PHE A 492 -3.57 -19.71 2.42
C PHE A 492 -2.39 -18.72 2.48
N MET A 493 -2.63 -17.50 2.97
CA MET A 493 -1.57 -16.48 3.08
C MET A 493 -0.50 -16.87 4.08
N PHE A 494 -0.88 -17.52 5.18
CA PHE A 494 0.10 -18.07 6.14
C PHE A 494 1.00 -19.12 5.47
N LEU A 495 0.43 -20.07 4.73
CA LEU A 495 1.20 -21.11 4.03
C LEU A 495 2.11 -20.53 2.95
N VAL A 496 1.58 -19.63 2.09
CA VAL A 496 2.37 -18.92 1.07
C VAL A 496 3.59 -18.24 1.71
N THR A 497 3.35 -17.50 2.78
CA THR A 497 4.40 -16.72 3.46
C THR A 497 5.45 -17.63 4.10
N MET A 498 5.03 -18.65 4.84
CA MET A 498 5.95 -19.57 5.49
C MET A 498 6.80 -20.33 4.47
N SER A 499 6.21 -20.79 3.37
CA SER A 499 6.96 -21.42 2.27
C SER A 499 7.97 -20.45 1.66
N ALA A 500 7.60 -19.18 1.46
CA ALA A 500 8.50 -18.18 0.86
C ALA A 500 9.70 -17.88 1.78
N LEU A 501 9.45 -17.72 3.08
CA LEU A 501 10.51 -17.48 4.06
C LEU A 501 11.46 -18.68 4.16
N VAL A 502 10.96 -19.91 4.15
CA VAL A 502 11.79 -21.13 4.12
C VAL A 502 12.65 -21.15 2.86
N MET A 503 12.07 -20.87 1.68
CA MET A 503 12.84 -20.80 0.43
C MET A 503 13.92 -19.71 0.48
N SER A 504 13.63 -18.55 1.07
CA SER A 504 14.60 -17.47 1.25
C SER A 504 15.78 -17.91 2.13
N VAL A 505 15.50 -18.57 3.26
CA VAL A 505 16.54 -19.05 4.19
C VAL A 505 17.40 -20.14 3.53
N VAL A 506 16.79 -21.09 2.83
CA VAL A 506 17.52 -22.12 2.08
C VAL A 506 18.39 -21.49 0.98
N GLY A 507 17.88 -20.50 0.26
CA GLY A 507 18.63 -19.77 -0.76
C GLY A 507 19.86 -19.05 -0.19
N ILE A 508 19.71 -18.39 0.96
CA ILE A 508 20.82 -17.71 1.65
C ILE A 508 21.83 -18.72 2.18
N ALA A 509 21.39 -19.84 2.77
CA ALA A 509 22.27 -20.90 3.22
C ALA A 509 23.09 -21.50 2.05
N GLY A 510 22.49 -21.62 0.86
CA GLY A 510 23.18 -22.00 -0.36
C GLY A 510 24.31 -21.02 -0.75
N LYS A 511 24.07 -19.71 -0.65
CA LYS A 511 25.09 -18.67 -0.92
C LYS A 511 26.25 -18.71 0.09
N ILE A 512 25.97 -19.04 1.35
CA ILE A 512 27.02 -19.26 2.36
C ILE A 512 27.91 -20.43 1.93
N GLY A 513 27.30 -21.50 1.41
CA GLY A 513 28.03 -22.66 0.89
C GLY A 513 28.83 -22.41 -0.40
N SER A 514 28.38 -21.50 -1.27
CA SER A 514 29.08 -21.15 -2.52
C SER A 514 30.15 -20.06 -2.38
N GLY A 515 30.20 -19.35 -1.25
CA GLY A 515 31.10 -18.23 -1.02
C GLY A 515 30.60 -16.88 -1.55
N ASP A 516 29.38 -16.82 -2.11
CA ASP A 516 28.77 -15.59 -2.65
C ASP A 516 28.02 -14.76 -1.60
N PHE A 517 28.20 -15.09 -0.32
CA PHE A 517 27.48 -14.45 0.79
C PHE A 517 27.98 -13.03 1.05
N THR A 518 27.08 -12.05 0.93
CA THR A 518 27.34 -10.66 1.30
C THR A 518 26.69 -10.34 2.65
N LEU A 519 27.49 -10.14 3.70
CA LEU A 519 26.99 -9.93 5.07
C LEU A 519 25.94 -8.81 5.16
N MET A 520 26.16 -7.69 4.48
CA MET A 520 25.26 -6.54 4.54
C MET A 520 23.88 -6.81 3.92
N VAL A 521 23.82 -7.65 2.88
CA VAL A 521 22.59 -7.94 2.15
C VAL A 521 21.99 -9.26 2.61
N ASP A 522 22.72 -10.35 2.42
CA ASP A 522 22.25 -11.70 2.75
C ASP A 522 22.16 -11.92 4.26
N GLY A 523 23.06 -11.31 5.05
CA GLY A 523 23.01 -11.40 6.50
C GLY A 523 21.82 -10.66 7.10
N LEU A 524 21.53 -9.44 6.63
CA LEU A 524 20.34 -8.69 7.01
C LEU A 524 19.06 -9.45 6.62
N GLN A 525 19.00 -9.96 5.39
CA GLN A 525 17.88 -10.76 4.92
C GLN A 525 17.65 -12.01 5.78
N LEU A 526 18.72 -12.71 6.17
CA LEU A 526 18.63 -13.91 7.00
C LEU A 526 18.10 -13.60 8.40
N VAL A 527 18.65 -12.58 9.06
CA VAL A 527 18.22 -12.17 10.41
C VAL A 527 16.74 -11.79 10.40
N LEU A 528 16.32 -10.98 9.42
CA LEU A 528 14.93 -10.60 9.26
C LEU A 528 14.06 -11.83 8.99
N ALA A 529 14.41 -12.68 8.02
CA ALA A 529 13.63 -13.88 7.70
C ALA A 529 13.43 -14.79 8.92
N ILE A 530 14.47 -15.03 9.72
CA ILE A 530 14.37 -15.83 10.95
C ILE A 530 13.47 -15.15 11.99
N ALA A 531 13.63 -13.84 12.20
CA ALA A 531 12.78 -13.08 13.11
C ALA A 531 11.30 -13.15 12.68
N LEU A 532 11.04 -13.00 11.37
CA LEU A 532 9.70 -13.08 10.79
C LEU A 532 9.08 -14.46 10.95
N MET A 533 9.83 -15.54 10.67
CA MET A 533 9.34 -16.91 10.87
C MET A 533 9.05 -17.19 12.34
N THR A 534 9.93 -16.78 13.24
CA THR A 534 9.75 -16.96 14.69
C THR A 534 8.48 -16.26 15.15
N LEU A 535 8.28 -15.02 14.70
CA LEU A 535 7.09 -14.25 14.99
C LEU A 535 5.82 -14.91 14.44
N ALA A 536 5.86 -15.34 13.18
CA ALA A 536 4.75 -16.00 12.51
C ALA A 536 4.28 -17.22 13.32
N VAL A 537 5.23 -18.05 13.78
CA VAL A 537 4.95 -19.24 14.58
C VAL A 537 4.40 -18.86 15.96
N LEU A 538 4.99 -17.86 16.62
CA LEU A 538 4.50 -17.40 17.92
C LEU A 538 3.07 -16.87 17.82
N VAL A 539 2.77 -16.02 16.84
CA VAL A 539 1.44 -15.45 16.67
C VAL A 539 0.44 -16.52 16.21
N ALA A 540 0.81 -17.42 15.30
CA ALA A 540 -0.05 -18.54 14.92
C ALA A 540 -0.36 -19.46 16.11
N LYS A 541 0.62 -19.70 16.99
CA LYS A 541 0.41 -20.48 18.22
C LYS A 541 -0.54 -19.76 19.17
N THR A 542 -0.29 -18.48 19.49
CA THR A 542 -1.08 -17.72 20.46
C THR A 542 -2.48 -17.40 19.94
N CYS A 543 -2.61 -16.87 18.73
CA CYS A 543 -3.89 -16.51 18.15
C CYS A 543 -4.67 -17.73 17.65
N GLY A 544 -3.99 -18.75 17.12
CA GLY A 544 -4.62 -19.99 16.69
C GLY A 544 -5.24 -20.74 17.87
N SER A 545 -4.56 -20.80 19.02
CA SER A 545 -5.13 -21.39 20.22
C SER A 545 -6.40 -20.67 20.68
N GLU A 546 -6.42 -19.33 20.65
CA GLU A 546 -7.61 -18.51 20.95
C GLU A 546 -8.75 -18.76 19.93
N LEU A 547 -8.41 -18.86 18.64
CA LEU A 547 -9.38 -19.04 17.57
C LEU A 547 -10.07 -20.41 17.64
N PHE A 548 -9.35 -21.45 18.07
CA PHE A 548 -9.89 -22.81 18.23
C PHE A 548 -10.28 -23.17 19.67
N ALA A 549 -10.01 -22.30 20.65
CA ALA A 549 -10.50 -22.47 22.00
C ALA A 549 -12.04 -22.50 22.00
N LYS A 550 -12.59 -23.57 22.58
CA LYS A 550 -14.00 -23.67 22.96
C LYS A 550 -14.18 -22.88 24.26
N ASN A 551 -14.32 -21.56 24.22
CA ASN A 551 -14.85 -20.83 25.37
C ASN A 551 -15.73 -19.66 24.92
N ASN A 552 -16.99 -19.73 25.35
CA ASN A 552 -18.04 -18.71 25.25
C ASN A 552 -17.81 -17.55 26.25
N GLN A 553 -16.57 -17.11 26.44
CA GLN A 553 -16.23 -16.01 27.34
C GLN A 553 -15.22 -15.10 26.66
N ILE A 554 -15.68 -14.32 25.70
CA ILE A 554 -15.01 -13.06 25.37
C ILE A 554 -15.98 -11.99 25.84
N ALA A 555 -15.58 -11.27 26.88
CA ALA A 555 -16.43 -10.44 27.72
C ALA A 555 -17.28 -9.46 26.90
N PRO A 556 -18.60 -9.37 27.17
CA PRO A 556 -19.43 -8.29 26.67
C PRO A 556 -19.30 -7.12 27.65
N GLU A 557 -18.33 -6.23 27.46
CA GLU A 557 -18.35 -4.91 28.10
C GLU A 557 -17.98 -3.83 27.09
N LEU A 558 -18.96 -3.48 26.26
CA LEU A 558 -19.15 -2.14 25.71
C LEU A 558 -20.67 -1.96 25.55
N GLU A 559 -21.34 -1.64 26.67
CA GLU A 559 -22.54 -0.80 26.64
C GLU A 559 -22.14 0.67 26.52
#